data_AF-A0AAD7ZXU4-F1
#
_entry.id   AF-A0AAD7ZXU4-F1
#
_cell.length_a   1.000
_cell.length_b   1.000
_cell.length_c   1.000
_cell.angle_alpha   90.00
_cell.angle_beta   90.00
_cell.angle_gamma   90.00
#
_symmetry.space_group_name_H-M   'P 1'
#
loop_
_entity.id
_entity.type
_entity.pdbx_description
1 polymer ?
#
loop_
_entity_poly.entity_id
_entity_poly.type
_entity_poly.pdbx_seq_one_letter_code
_entity_poly.pdbx_strand_id
1 'polypeptide(L)'
;MFQYKQKGLFKFVNNDDGLLLREIKDNINNLRLLKLNAVKRIVNEAEAVIHKMNLKKWEMDENFTYYSTKTCENEDKLPAHMKTLHCSPNYHFYDECVNTSLSSVHIPDYVPVRENEVSKAITWTEKLDRIFSNNYDKDPSLSWQYFCSTTGILRHYPGLYEDYLSIMA
;
A
#
# COMPACT_ATOMS: atom_id res chain seq x y z
N MET A 1 -47.91 -19.97 -32.78
CA MET A 1 -48.44 -18.67 -32.31
C MET A 1 -48.10 -18.55 -30.83
N PHE A 2 -47.01 -17.88 -30.46
CA PHE A 2 -46.64 -17.65 -29.06
C PHE A 2 -46.45 -16.15 -28.84
N GLN A 3 -47.45 -15.51 -28.22
CA GLN A 3 -47.34 -14.13 -27.76
C GLN A 3 -46.81 -14.14 -26.33
N TYR A 4 -45.57 -13.69 -26.13
CA TYR A 4 -45.09 -13.34 -24.79
C TYR A 4 -45.50 -11.91 -24.46
N LYS A 5 -46.50 -11.76 -23.59
CA LYS A 5 -46.87 -10.49 -22.94
C LYS A 5 -46.14 -10.38 -21.59
N GLN A 6 -44.96 -9.78 -21.58
CA GLN A 6 -44.33 -9.20 -20.38
C GLN A 6 -44.11 -7.71 -20.65
N LYS A 7 -45.21 -6.94 -20.68
CA LYS A 7 -45.19 -5.47 -20.78
C LYS A 7 -45.31 -4.91 -19.37
N GLY A 8 -44.19 -4.53 -18.75
CA GLY A 8 -44.25 -3.78 -17.50
C GLY A 8 -42.96 -3.65 -16.68
N LEU A 9 -41.94 -4.51 -16.90
CA LEU A 9 -40.79 -4.55 -15.97
C LEU A 9 -39.54 -3.79 -16.46
N PHE A 10 -39.46 -3.43 -17.74
CA PHE A 10 -38.27 -2.82 -18.32
C PHE A 10 -38.62 -1.56 -19.12
N LYS A 11 -37.84 -0.50 -18.91
CA LYS A 11 -37.92 0.76 -19.65
C LYS A 11 -36.73 0.86 -20.58
N PHE A 12 -36.98 0.99 -21.87
CA PHE A 12 -35.93 1.33 -22.83
C PHE A 12 -35.54 2.80 -22.63
N VAL A 13 -34.26 3.04 -22.40
CA VAL A 13 -33.67 4.37 -22.27
C VAL A 13 -32.73 4.56 -23.46
N ASN A 14 -32.97 5.59 -24.27
CA ASN A 14 -31.99 6.04 -25.25
C ASN A 14 -30.99 6.93 -24.52
N ASN A 15 -29.76 6.44 -24.39
CA ASN A 15 -28.66 7.26 -23.89
C ASN A 15 -27.95 7.91 -25.07
N ASP A 16 -27.58 9.18 -24.93
CA ASP A 16 -26.75 9.88 -25.90
C ASP A 16 -25.29 9.45 -25.69
N ASP A 17 -24.71 8.83 -26.72
CA ASP A 17 -23.33 8.34 -26.71
C ASP A 17 -22.32 9.44 -26.35
N GLY A 18 -22.56 10.68 -26.80
CA GLY A 18 -21.71 11.83 -26.52
C GLY A 18 -21.76 12.27 -25.05
N LEU A 19 -22.92 12.14 -24.40
CA LEU A 19 -23.07 12.42 -22.97
C LEU A 19 -22.41 11.33 -22.12
N LEU A 20 -22.62 10.06 -22.47
CA LEU A 20 -21.97 8.92 -21.78
C LEU A 20 -20.45 9.02 -21.85
N LEU A 21 -19.90 9.34 -23.02
CA LEU A 21 -18.45 9.50 -23.19
C LEU A 21 -17.88 10.65 -22.35
N ARG A 22 -18.62 11.76 -22.20
CA ARG A 22 -18.20 12.87 -21.34
C ARG A 22 -18.22 12.47 -19.87
N GLU A 23 -19.27 11.79 -19.41
CA GLU A 23 -19.36 11.31 -18.04
C GLU A 23 -18.24 10.32 -17.71
N ILE A 24 -17.98 9.34 -18.58
CA ILE A 24 -16.86 8.40 -18.43
C ILE A 24 -15.52 9.15 -18.35
N LYS A 25 -15.31 10.11 -19.25
CA LYS A 25 -14.10 10.93 -19.26
C LYS A 25 -13.92 11.68 -17.94
N ASP A 26 -14.97 12.30 -17.43
CA ASP A 26 -14.92 13.09 -16.20
C ASP A 26 -14.68 12.19 -14.97
N ASN A 27 -15.31 11.02 -14.92
CA ASN A 27 -15.07 10.02 -13.87
C ASN A 27 -13.63 9.52 -13.88
N ILE A 28 -13.07 9.21 -15.05
CA ILE A 28 -11.65 8.80 -15.18
C ILE A 28 -10.72 9.92 -14.72
N ASN A 29 -11.02 11.18 -15.08
CA ASN A 29 -10.23 12.32 -14.65
C ASN A 29 -10.26 12.49 -13.12
N ASN A 30 -11.43 12.35 -12.50
CA ASN A 30 -11.58 12.42 -11.06
C ASN A 30 -10.79 11.29 -10.35
N LEU A 31 -10.92 10.05 -10.82
CA LEU A 31 -10.14 8.91 -10.31
C LEU A 31 -8.64 9.13 -10.44
N ARG A 32 -8.19 9.64 -11.59
CA ARG A 32 -6.78 9.98 -11.81
C ARG A 32 -6.30 11.03 -10.81
N LEU A 33 -7.08 12.09 -10.58
CA LEU A 33 -6.71 13.17 -9.66
C LEU A 33 -6.61 12.67 -8.21
N LEU A 34 -7.52 11.81 -7.77
CA LEU A 34 -7.47 11.20 -6.43
C LEU A 34 -6.19 10.39 -6.22
N LYS A 35 -5.87 9.50 -7.17
CA LYS A 35 -4.65 8.67 -7.13
C LYS A 35 -3.39 9.53 -7.16
N LEU A 36 -3.34 10.54 -8.02
CA LEU A 36 -2.21 11.45 -8.11
C LEU A 36 -2.02 12.27 -6.84
N ASN A 37 -3.11 12.70 -6.20
CA ASN A 37 -3.06 13.42 -4.93
C ASN A 37 -2.63 12.52 -3.76
N ALA A 38 -2.93 11.22 -3.79
CA ALA A 38 -2.43 10.26 -2.80
C ALA A 38 -0.90 10.12 -2.91
N VAL A 39 -0.37 9.97 -4.12
CA VAL A 39 1.08 9.89 -4.39
C VAL A 39 1.78 11.19 -3.96
N LYS A 40 1.25 12.36 -4.33
CA LYS A 40 1.83 13.65 -3.92
C LYS A 40 1.93 13.79 -2.40
N ARG A 41 0.93 13.32 -1.65
CA ARG A 41 0.96 13.34 -0.18
C ARG A 41 2.09 12.50 0.39
N ILE A 42 2.31 11.30 -0.16
CA ILE A 42 3.41 10.42 0.24
C ILE A 42 4.76 11.10 -0.04
N VAL A 43 4.94 11.64 -1.25
CA VAL A 43 6.19 12.33 -1.65
C VAL A 43 6.48 13.53 -0.75
N ASN A 44 5.49 14.40 -0.56
CA ASN A 44 5.66 15.60 0.26
C ASN A 44 6.03 15.25 1.71
N GLU A 45 5.40 14.22 2.29
CA GLU A 45 5.74 13.78 3.65
C GLU A 45 7.14 13.15 3.70
N ALA A 46 7.49 12.32 2.73
CA ALA A 46 8.82 11.71 2.66
C ALA A 46 9.94 12.77 2.60
N GLU A 47 9.79 13.78 1.72
CA GLU A 47 10.71 14.89 1.62
C GLU A 47 10.79 15.69 2.93
N ALA A 48 9.64 15.98 3.55
CA ALA A 48 9.58 16.73 4.81
C ALA A 48 10.24 15.97 5.97
N VAL A 49 10.05 14.65 6.07
CA VAL A 49 10.63 13.81 7.13
C VAL A 49 12.14 13.70 6.95
N ILE A 50 12.63 13.35 5.76
CA ILE A 50 14.07 13.27 5.47
C ILE A 50 14.75 14.62 5.73
N HIS A 51 14.15 15.72 5.26
CA HIS A 51 14.72 17.05 5.46
C HIS A 51 14.88 17.38 6.96
N LYS A 52 13.86 17.12 7.77
CA LYS A 52 13.91 17.31 9.23
C LYS A 52 14.98 16.44 9.89
N MET A 53 15.20 15.22 9.41
CA MET A 53 16.20 14.31 9.96
C MET A 53 17.63 14.72 9.65
N ASN A 54 17.87 15.19 8.43
CA ASN A 54 19.16 15.73 8.03
C ASN A 54 19.55 16.94 8.88
N LEU A 55 18.59 17.82 9.21
CA LEU A 55 18.83 18.98 10.08
C LEU A 55 19.17 18.57 11.53
N LYS A 56 18.53 17.51 12.04
CA LYS A 56 18.70 17.06 13.43
C LYS A 56 19.91 16.15 13.64
N LYS A 57 20.67 15.79 12.59
CA LYS A 57 21.76 14.79 12.63
C LYS A 57 21.34 13.54 13.39
N TRP A 58 20.23 12.96 12.97
CA TRP A 58 19.61 11.86 13.68
C TRP A 58 20.56 10.65 13.78
N GLU A 59 20.71 10.14 15.00
CA GLU A 59 21.51 8.96 15.30
C GLU A 59 20.70 7.68 15.09
N MET A 60 21.42 6.60 14.82
CA MET A 60 20.83 5.28 14.61
C MET A 60 20.17 4.78 15.90
N ASP A 61 18.94 4.29 15.79
CA ASP A 61 18.33 3.53 16.88
C ASP A 61 18.78 2.08 16.76
N GLU A 62 19.58 1.61 17.72
CA GLU A 62 20.05 0.22 17.78
C GLU A 62 18.91 -0.79 18.02
N ASN A 63 17.78 -0.32 18.56
CA ASN A 63 16.60 -1.14 18.88
C ASN A 63 15.44 -0.94 17.89
N PHE A 64 15.72 -0.52 16.65
CA PHE A 64 14.69 -0.37 15.64
C PHE A 64 13.97 -1.70 15.37
N THR A 65 12.68 -1.61 15.09
CA THR A 65 11.86 -2.78 14.76
C THR A 65 10.96 -2.48 13.58
N TYR A 66 10.65 -3.50 12.78
CA TYR A 66 9.72 -3.36 11.65
C TYR A 66 8.93 -4.65 11.41
N TYR A 67 7.77 -4.50 10.79
CA TYR A 67 6.99 -5.64 10.28
C TYR A 67 7.60 -6.09 8.96
N SER A 68 8.18 -7.29 8.94
CA SER A 68 8.77 -7.84 7.73
C SER A 68 7.71 -8.52 6.88
N THR A 69 7.90 -8.54 5.56
CA THR A 69 7.07 -9.34 4.65
C THR A 69 7.40 -10.83 4.74
N LYS A 70 8.63 -11.17 5.14
CA LYS A 70 9.11 -12.55 5.30
C LYS A 70 8.58 -13.14 6.61
N THR A 71 8.29 -14.44 6.64
CA THR A 71 8.11 -15.19 7.89
C THR A 71 9.42 -15.79 8.38
N CYS A 72 9.53 -15.95 9.70
CA CYS A 72 10.32 -17.03 10.27
C CYS A 72 9.34 -18.09 10.73
N GLU A 73 9.52 -19.34 10.29
CA GLU A 73 8.69 -20.49 10.69
C GLU A 73 8.70 -20.74 12.21
N ASN A 74 9.69 -20.18 12.92
CA ASN A 74 9.81 -20.22 14.37
C ASN A 74 9.87 -18.79 14.90
N GLU A 75 8.83 -18.35 15.64
CA GLU A 75 8.82 -17.03 16.30
C GLU A 75 10.01 -16.87 17.26
N ASP A 76 10.48 -17.97 17.86
CA ASP A 76 11.65 -18.01 18.77
C ASP A 76 13.00 -17.76 18.07
N LYS A 77 13.05 -17.81 16.72
CA LYS A 77 14.27 -17.56 15.92
C LYS A 77 14.23 -16.23 15.18
N LEU A 78 13.22 -15.41 15.42
CA LEU A 78 13.09 -14.12 14.76
C LEU A 78 14.23 -13.19 15.19
N PRO A 79 14.92 -12.50 14.25
CA PRO A 79 15.86 -11.46 14.63
C PRO A 79 15.16 -10.39 15.46
N ALA A 80 15.83 -9.85 16.48
CA ALA A 80 15.23 -8.90 17.44
C ALA A 80 14.60 -7.64 16.81
N HIS A 81 15.00 -7.28 15.58
CA HIS A 81 14.49 -6.12 14.83
C HIS A 81 13.27 -6.43 13.96
N MET A 82 12.83 -7.68 13.88
CA MET A 82 11.74 -8.11 13.03
C MET A 82 10.51 -8.44 13.88
N LYS A 83 9.34 -8.00 13.43
CA LYS A 83 8.04 -8.25 14.05
C LYS A 83 7.17 -9.07 13.11
N THR A 84 6.42 -10.01 13.68
CA THR A 84 5.37 -10.75 12.98
C THR A 84 4.20 -9.82 12.69
N LEU A 85 3.71 -9.84 11.46
CA LEU A 85 2.49 -9.15 11.05
C LEU A 85 1.31 -10.11 11.09
N HIS A 86 0.28 -9.79 11.88
CA HIS A 86 -0.99 -10.51 11.81
C HIS A 86 -1.84 -9.91 10.70
N CYS A 87 -2.26 -10.72 9.74
CA CYS A 87 -3.10 -10.31 8.62
C CYS A 87 -4.38 -11.15 8.55
N SER A 88 -5.35 -10.67 7.79
CA SER A 88 -6.55 -11.43 7.45
C SER A 88 -6.89 -11.26 5.97
N PRO A 89 -7.53 -12.25 5.33
CA PRO A 89 -8.01 -12.11 3.96
C PRO A 89 -8.87 -10.88 3.78
N ASN A 90 -8.66 -10.14 2.69
CA ASN A 90 -9.42 -8.93 2.39
C ASN A 90 -9.89 -8.90 0.93
N TYR A 91 -11.21 -8.87 0.74
CA TYR A 91 -11.84 -8.86 -0.58
C TYR A 91 -11.38 -7.72 -1.50
N HIS A 92 -11.13 -6.53 -0.94
CA HIS A 92 -10.65 -5.38 -1.71
C HIS A 92 -9.24 -5.63 -2.29
N PHE A 93 -8.48 -6.50 -1.64
CA PHE A 93 -7.14 -6.91 -2.07
C PHE A 93 -7.14 -8.35 -2.61
N TYR A 94 -8.20 -8.76 -3.31
CA TYR A 94 -8.29 -10.09 -3.95
C TYR A 94 -8.19 -11.27 -2.98
N ASP A 95 -8.72 -11.11 -1.77
CA ASP A 95 -8.67 -12.08 -0.67
C ASP A 95 -7.25 -12.40 -0.18
N GLU A 96 -6.27 -11.56 -0.52
CA GLU A 96 -4.91 -11.64 0.01
C GLU A 96 -4.90 -11.37 1.53
N CYS A 97 -3.97 -12.03 2.23
CA CYS A 97 -3.77 -11.81 3.66
C CYS A 97 -3.07 -10.47 3.90
N VAL A 98 -3.86 -9.46 4.24
CA VAL A 98 -3.37 -8.09 4.45
C VAL A 98 -3.77 -7.52 5.82
N ASN A 99 -3.06 -6.49 6.25
CA ASN A 99 -3.33 -5.70 7.43
C ASN A 99 -3.48 -4.23 7.03
N THR A 100 -4.70 -3.70 7.10
CA THR A 100 -5.00 -2.31 6.74
C THR A 100 -4.66 -1.30 7.84
N SER A 101 -4.20 -1.74 9.01
CA SER A 101 -3.77 -0.86 10.11
C SER A 101 -2.27 -0.58 10.09
N LEU A 102 -1.48 -1.48 9.51
CA LEU A 102 -0.02 -1.46 9.54
C LEU A 102 0.55 -1.54 8.14
N SER A 103 1.77 -1.05 7.95
CA SER A 103 2.57 -1.31 6.77
C SER A 103 3.60 -2.40 7.06
N SER A 104 4.22 -2.94 6.02
CA SER A 104 5.34 -3.88 6.17
C SER A 104 6.49 -3.51 5.23
N VAL A 105 7.68 -4.03 5.53
CA VAL A 105 8.92 -3.71 4.83
C VAL A 105 9.50 -4.98 4.25
N HIS A 106 9.65 -4.99 2.93
CA HIS A 106 10.40 -5.99 2.19
C HIS A 106 11.87 -5.55 2.10
N ILE A 107 12.77 -6.48 2.40
CA ILE A 107 14.22 -6.29 2.31
C ILE A 107 14.81 -7.49 1.55
N PRO A 108 15.44 -7.27 0.39
CA PRO A 108 16.14 -8.33 -0.34
C PRO A 108 17.28 -8.94 0.47
N ASP A 109 17.62 -10.21 0.21
CA ASP A 109 18.62 -10.94 1.03
C ASP A 109 20.03 -10.34 1.00
N TYR A 110 20.38 -9.65 -0.08
CA TYR A 110 21.69 -9.00 -0.25
C TYR A 110 21.79 -7.62 0.41
N VAL A 111 20.70 -7.08 0.96
CA VAL A 111 20.69 -5.77 1.63
C VAL A 111 20.97 -5.96 3.12
N PRO A 112 22.08 -5.42 3.65
CA PRO A 112 22.45 -5.59 5.06
C PRO A 112 21.55 -4.73 5.97
N VAL A 113 20.58 -5.36 6.64
CA VAL A 113 19.60 -4.69 7.53
C VAL A 113 20.26 -3.84 8.65
N ARG A 114 21.45 -4.24 9.11
CA ARG A 114 22.21 -3.53 10.17
C ARG A 114 23.07 -2.38 9.66
N GLU A 115 23.14 -2.16 8.35
CA GLU A 115 23.82 -1.00 7.82
C GLU A 115 23.08 0.28 8.24
N ASN A 116 23.84 1.27 8.70
CA ASN A 116 23.30 2.51 9.29
C ASN A 116 22.27 3.20 8.39
N GLU A 117 22.51 3.22 7.08
CA GLU A 117 21.60 3.88 6.14
C GLU A 117 20.32 3.06 5.91
N VAL A 118 20.41 1.73 5.96
CA VAL A 118 19.24 0.83 5.84
C VAL A 118 18.36 0.92 7.08
N SER A 119 18.95 0.82 8.28
CA SER A 119 18.19 0.92 9.54
C SER A 119 17.53 2.29 9.69
N LYS A 120 18.24 3.39 9.41
CA LYS A 120 17.65 4.74 9.35
C LYS A 120 16.48 4.78 8.37
N ALA A 121 16.64 4.22 7.17
CA ALA A 121 15.59 4.20 6.17
C ALA A 121 14.32 3.49 6.68
N ILE A 122 14.48 2.35 7.34
CA ILE A 122 13.37 1.61 7.94
C ILE A 122 12.66 2.46 8.99
N THR A 123 13.41 3.09 9.90
CA THR A 123 12.84 3.86 11.02
C THR A 123 12.16 5.14 10.57
N TRP A 124 12.73 5.89 9.61
CA TRP A 124 12.07 7.13 9.17
C TRP A 124 10.85 6.88 8.31
N THR A 125 10.88 5.85 7.46
CA THR A 125 9.76 5.52 6.58
C THR A 125 8.53 5.08 7.35
N GLU A 126 8.66 4.67 8.62
CA GLU A 126 7.53 4.43 9.53
C GLU A 126 6.62 5.67 9.69
N LYS A 127 7.16 6.88 9.51
CA LYS A 127 6.34 8.11 9.53
C LYS A 127 5.36 8.20 8.36
N LEU A 128 5.59 7.45 7.29
CA LEU A 128 4.71 7.38 6.13
C LEU A 128 3.46 6.53 6.37
N ASP A 129 3.45 5.65 7.38
CA ASP A 129 2.34 4.74 7.68
C ASP A 129 1.03 5.49 7.88
N ARG A 130 1.09 6.64 8.56
CA ARG A 130 -0.09 7.52 8.75
C ARG A 130 -0.59 8.11 7.43
N ILE A 131 0.29 8.37 6.47
CA ILE A 131 -0.12 8.90 5.17
C ILE A 131 -0.77 7.81 4.33
N PHE A 132 -0.23 6.59 4.38
CA PHE A 132 -0.83 5.44 3.69
C PHE A 132 -2.24 5.15 4.19
N SER A 133 -2.44 5.09 5.51
CA SER A 133 -3.78 4.88 6.10
C SER A 133 -4.73 6.02 5.78
N ASN A 134 -4.31 7.28 5.93
CA ASN A 134 -5.13 8.45 5.58
C ASN A 134 -5.50 8.49 4.09
N ASN A 135 -4.60 8.04 3.21
CA ASN A 135 -4.92 7.92 1.79
C ASN A 135 -6.01 6.88 1.56
N TYR A 136 -5.91 5.71 2.20
CA TYR A 136 -6.90 4.64 2.10
C TYR A 136 -8.26 5.04 2.72
N ASP A 137 -8.26 5.72 3.86
CA ASP A 137 -9.50 6.23 4.49
C ASP A 137 -10.22 7.24 3.59
N LYS A 138 -9.47 8.04 2.82
CA LYS A 138 -10.04 9.03 1.89
C LYS A 138 -10.49 8.43 0.57
N ASP A 139 -9.83 7.38 0.11
CA ASP A 139 -10.15 6.67 -1.11
C ASP A 139 -9.98 5.16 -0.88
N PRO A 140 -11.04 4.49 -0.40
CA PRO A 140 -11.03 3.04 -0.18
C PRO A 140 -10.90 2.24 -1.47
N SER A 141 -10.99 2.87 -2.65
CA SER A 141 -10.74 2.20 -3.93
C SER A 141 -9.25 2.07 -4.26
N LEU A 142 -8.37 2.70 -3.47
CA LEU A 142 -6.93 2.56 -3.61
C LEU A 142 -6.50 1.11 -3.37
N SER A 143 -5.77 0.58 -4.34
CA SER A 143 -5.05 -0.67 -4.20
C SER A 143 -3.77 -0.44 -3.36
N TRP A 144 -2.73 -1.21 -3.65
CA TRP A 144 -1.43 -1.13 -3.00
C TRP A 144 -0.75 0.25 -3.09
N GLN A 145 -0.11 0.65 -2.00
CA GLN A 145 0.74 1.83 -1.91
C GLN A 145 2.16 1.41 -1.56
N TYR A 146 3.16 2.02 -2.21
CA TYR A 146 4.56 1.65 -2.06
C TYR A 146 5.45 2.88 -1.86
N PHE A 147 6.51 2.69 -1.08
CA PHE A 147 7.65 3.58 -1.00
C PHE A 147 8.94 2.76 -1.13
N CYS A 148 9.79 3.15 -2.09
CA CYS A 148 11.09 2.51 -2.31
C CYS A 148 12.19 3.47 -1.87
N SER A 149 13.08 3.00 -1.00
CA SER A 149 14.29 3.73 -0.64
C SER A 149 15.42 3.44 -1.61
N THR A 150 16.34 4.39 -1.80
CA THR A 150 17.60 4.17 -2.52
C THR A 150 18.51 3.16 -1.83
N THR A 151 18.26 2.86 -0.55
CA THR A 151 18.97 1.83 0.23
C THR A 151 18.50 0.40 -0.09
N GLY A 152 17.48 0.22 -0.94
CA GLY A 152 16.98 -1.09 -1.37
C GLY A 152 15.83 -1.64 -0.55
N ILE A 153 15.31 -0.89 0.43
CA ILE A 153 14.08 -1.27 1.15
C ILE A 153 12.83 -0.88 0.38
N LEU A 154 11.79 -1.70 0.47
CA LEU A 154 10.46 -1.44 -0.04
C LEU A 154 9.47 -1.47 1.11
N ARG A 155 8.86 -0.33 1.44
CA ARG A 155 7.73 -0.28 2.39
C ARG A 155 6.44 -0.32 1.61
N HIS A 156 5.52 -1.19 2.01
CA HIS A 156 4.25 -1.36 1.33
C HIS A 156 3.06 -1.34 2.30
N TYR A 157 1.94 -0.83 1.82
CA TYR A 157 0.66 -0.75 2.54
C TYR A 157 -0.50 -1.17 1.63
N PRO A 158 -1.51 -1.90 2.13
CA PRO A 158 -1.62 -2.47 3.49
C PRO A 158 -0.52 -3.49 3.73
N GLY A 159 -0.14 -3.73 4.98
CA GLY A 159 0.91 -4.71 5.29
C GLY A 159 0.49 -6.10 4.82
N LEU A 160 1.32 -6.75 4.03
CA LEU A 160 1.11 -8.07 3.47
C LEU A 160 2.23 -9.00 3.90
N TYR A 161 1.82 -10.24 4.00
CA TYR A 161 2.67 -11.39 4.15
C TYR A 161 3.10 -11.92 2.77
N GLU A 162 4.41 -11.99 2.49
CA GLU A 162 4.91 -12.64 1.28
C GLU A 162 5.14 -14.12 1.55
N ASP A 163 4.25 -14.96 1.00
CA ASP A 163 4.52 -16.39 0.93
C ASP A 163 5.42 -16.65 -0.28
N TYR A 164 6.70 -16.98 -0.06
CA TYR A 164 7.67 -17.21 -1.15
C TYR A 164 7.22 -18.29 -2.16
N LEU A 165 6.29 -19.15 -1.76
CA LEU A 165 5.71 -20.20 -2.59
C LEU A 165 4.76 -19.70 -3.67
N SER A 166 4.14 -18.51 -3.54
CA SER A 166 3.18 -17.99 -4.52
C SER A 166 3.84 -17.25 -5.71
N ILE A 167 5.09 -16.84 -5.57
CA ILE A 167 5.85 -16.09 -6.59
C ILE A 167 6.61 -16.99 -7.58
N MET A 168 6.65 -18.30 -7.30
CA MET A 168 7.32 -19.33 -8.11
C MET A 168 6.34 -20.20 -8.90
N ALA A 169 5.04 -19.84 -8.91
CA ALA A 169 3.96 -20.56 -9.60
C ALA A 169 3.53 -19.88 -10.91
#